data_AF-A0A6N8AFK3-F1
#
_entry.id   AF-A0A6N8AFK3-F1
#
_cell.length_a   1.000
_cell.length_b   1.000
_cell.length_c   1.000
_cell.angle_alpha   90.00
_cell.angle_beta   90.00
_cell.angle_gamma   90.00
#
_symmetry.space_group_name_H-M   'P 1'
#
loop_
_entity.id
_entity.type
_entity.pdbx_description
1 polymer ?
#
loop_
_entity_poly.entity_id
_entity_poly.type
_entity_poly.pdbx_seq_one_letter_code
_entity_poly.pdbx_strand_id
1 'polypeptide(L)'
;MKTAIAALFLGLSTVGTSVAAETYKETFECEFGRGLANRPTPSRVVFSVDEYGRSALLHNVEIPKLDTDTGSGRIKRDTHKLLAIAWVGDNYLYSASGRPYATNESRYDAIDLRDLEFTINLNRNTMKATVKSATSIAYNRRDGFAKGSCIAIAAPK
;
A
#
# COMPACT_ATOMS: atom_id res chain seq x y z
N MET A 1 10.95 20.98 -70.28
CA MET A 1 11.39 20.09 -69.19
C MET A 1 10.84 20.67 -67.90
N LYS A 2 9.93 19.96 -67.23
CA LYS A 2 9.20 20.41 -66.04
C LYS A 2 9.84 19.76 -64.81
N THR A 3 10.40 20.54 -63.90
CA THR A 3 10.82 20.08 -62.56
C THR A 3 9.81 20.62 -61.54
N ALA A 4 9.01 19.71 -60.99
CA ALA A 4 8.07 20.00 -59.91
C ALA A 4 8.77 19.83 -58.56
N ILE A 5 8.68 20.86 -57.73
CA ILE A 5 9.18 20.88 -56.34
C ILE A 5 8.10 20.20 -55.48
N ALA A 6 8.42 19.03 -54.92
CA ALA A 6 7.56 18.34 -53.96
C ALA A 6 7.80 18.92 -52.57
N ALA A 7 6.82 19.66 -52.05
CA ALA A 7 6.86 20.21 -50.70
C ALA A 7 6.51 19.13 -49.66
N LEU A 8 7.42 18.98 -48.71
CA LEU A 8 7.29 18.28 -47.42
C LEU A 8 6.01 18.70 -46.69
N PHE A 9 5.14 17.75 -46.33
CA PHE A 9 4.26 17.84 -45.15
C PHE A 9 3.82 16.43 -44.77
N LEU A 10 4.58 15.77 -43.90
CA LEU A 10 4.09 14.62 -43.13
C LEU A 10 4.14 15.02 -41.67
N GLY A 11 2.93 15.25 -41.14
CA GLY A 11 2.71 15.73 -39.79
C GLY A 11 3.29 14.78 -38.75
N LEU A 12 4.07 15.36 -37.83
CA LEU A 12 4.24 14.79 -36.51
C LEU A 12 2.87 14.81 -35.82
N SER A 13 2.10 13.72 -35.94
CA SER A 13 1.08 13.42 -34.96
C SER A 13 1.81 13.00 -33.68
N THR A 14 2.07 13.98 -32.82
CA THR A 14 2.34 13.74 -31.41
C THR A 14 1.17 12.96 -30.86
N VAL A 15 1.33 11.65 -30.71
CA VAL A 15 0.45 10.82 -29.90
C VAL A 15 0.68 11.32 -28.48
N GLY A 16 -0.12 12.29 -28.07
CA GLY A 16 -0.23 12.65 -26.67
C GLY A 16 -0.68 11.40 -25.95
N THR A 17 0.26 10.69 -25.33
CA THR A 17 -0.04 9.79 -24.23
C THR A 17 -0.67 10.67 -23.17
N SER A 18 -1.99 10.79 -23.24
CA SER A 18 -2.80 11.16 -22.09
C SER A 18 -2.42 10.15 -21.01
N VAL A 19 -1.54 10.56 -20.11
CA VAL A 19 -1.32 9.86 -18.85
C VAL A 19 -2.70 9.88 -18.22
N ALA A 20 -3.42 8.76 -18.33
CA ALA A 20 -4.72 8.63 -17.70
C ALA A 20 -4.47 8.91 -16.23
N ALA A 21 -4.98 10.04 -15.74
CA ALA A 21 -4.92 10.35 -14.32
C ALA A 21 -5.53 9.14 -13.61
N GLU A 22 -4.79 8.51 -12.70
CA GLU A 22 -5.32 7.37 -11.96
C GLU A 22 -6.58 7.85 -11.22
N THR A 23 -7.74 7.35 -11.66
CA THR A 23 -9.01 7.67 -11.05
C THR A 23 -9.19 6.76 -9.84
N TYR A 24 -9.21 7.38 -8.66
CA TYR A 24 -9.51 6.69 -7.41
C TYR A 24 -10.96 6.96 -7.04
N LYS A 25 -11.70 5.91 -6.65
CA LYS A 25 -13.08 6.10 -6.16
C LYS A 25 -13.13 6.55 -4.71
N GLU A 26 -12.17 6.11 -3.90
CA GLU A 26 -12.14 6.34 -2.46
C GLU A 26 -10.68 6.42 -2.00
N THR A 27 -10.40 7.32 -1.06
CA THR A 27 -9.12 7.41 -0.37
C THR A 27 -9.36 7.42 1.13
N PHE A 28 -8.53 6.67 1.85
CA PHE A 28 -8.61 6.54 3.29
C PHE A 28 -7.28 6.89 3.94
N GLU A 29 -7.37 7.56 5.07
CA GLU A 29 -6.28 7.69 6.02
C GLU A 29 -6.66 6.95 7.29
N CYS A 30 -5.80 6.02 7.71
CA CYS A 30 -6.03 5.16 8.86
C CYS A 30 -4.94 5.37 9.90
N GLU A 31 -5.34 5.44 11.16
CA GLU A 31 -4.44 5.44 12.32
C GLU A 31 -4.72 4.22 13.19
N PHE A 32 -3.65 3.60 13.68
CA PHE A 32 -3.70 2.40 14.49
C PHE A 32 -2.95 2.60 15.80
N GLY A 33 -3.49 1.99 16.85
CA GLY A 33 -2.81 1.94 18.14
C GLY A 33 -1.55 1.07 18.09
N ARG A 34 -0.91 0.93 19.25
CA ARG A 34 0.27 0.06 19.40
C ARG A 34 -0.08 -1.40 19.07
N GLY A 35 0.79 -2.05 18.30
CA GLY A 35 0.70 -3.48 18.01
C GLY A 35 0.79 -4.35 19.26
N LEU A 36 0.09 -5.49 19.25
CA LEU A 36 0.01 -6.41 20.39
C LEU A 36 1.30 -7.22 20.67
N ALA A 37 2.28 -7.24 19.75
CA ALA A 37 3.50 -8.04 19.86
C ALA A 37 4.70 -7.33 19.20
N ASN A 38 5.89 -7.93 19.32
CA ASN A 38 7.15 -7.46 18.73
C ASN A 38 7.23 -7.67 17.20
N ARG A 39 6.14 -7.46 16.47
CA ARG A 39 6.13 -7.49 15.00
C ARG A 39 5.89 -6.08 14.44
N PRO A 40 6.47 -5.75 13.27
CA PRO A 40 6.19 -4.50 12.59
C PRO A 40 4.69 -4.33 12.41
N THR A 41 4.13 -3.27 12.99
CA THR A 41 2.69 -2.98 12.91
C THR A 41 2.54 -1.55 12.44
N PRO A 42 1.80 -1.28 11.34
CA PRO A 42 1.57 0.09 10.89
C PRO A 42 0.91 0.94 11.97
N SER A 43 1.40 2.16 12.15
CA SER A 43 0.78 3.20 13.00
C SER A 43 -0.12 4.10 12.18
N ARG A 44 0.22 4.35 10.90
CA ARG A 44 -0.57 5.16 9.98
C ARG A 44 -0.47 4.63 8.56
N VAL A 45 -1.57 4.63 7.82
CA VAL A 45 -1.61 4.22 6.41
C VAL A 45 -2.57 5.11 5.64
N VAL A 46 -2.09 5.70 4.55
CA VAL A 46 -2.90 6.43 3.58
C VAL A 46 -2.93 5.65 2.28
N PHE A 47 -4.14 5.31 1.80
CA PHE A 47 -4.28 4.53 0.58
C PHE A 47 -5.53 4.92 -0.22
N SER A 48 -5.45 4.78 -1.53
CA SER A 48 -6.58 4.88 -2.44
C SER A 48 -7.01 3.52 -2.95
N VAL A 49 -8.29 3.37 -3.26
CA VAL A 49 -8.81 2.23 -4.04
C VAL A 49 -9.07 2.71 -5.46
N ASP A 50 -8.65 1.92 -6.45
CA ASP A 50 -8.94 2.22 -7.85
C ASP A 50 -10.45 2.26 -8.13
N GLU A 51 -10.82 2.92 -9.23
CA GLU A 51 -12.22 3.08 -9.66
C GLU A 51 -12.97 1.74 -9.76
N TYR A 52 -12.25 0.65 -10.07
CA TYR A 52 -12.82 -0.68 -10.28
C TYR A 52 -12.85 -1.57 -9.03
N GLY A 53 -12.32 -1.11 -7.89
CA GLY A 53 -12.18 -1.92 -6.67
C GLY A 53 -11.22 -3.10 -6.79
N ARG A 54 -10.21 -3.06 -7.67
CA ARG A 54 -9.32 -4.20 -7.96
C ARG A 54 -7.97 -4.09 -7.27
N SER A 55 -7.45 -2.89 -7.17
CA SER A 55 -6.16 -2.58 -6.56
C SER A 55 -6.26 -1.40 -5.60
N ALA A 56 -5.25 -1.29 -4.73
CA ALA A 56 -5.04 -0.13 -3.90
C ALA A 56 -3.68 0.49 -4.19
N LEU A 57 -3.57 1.81 -4.08
CA LEU A 57 -2.30 2.52 -4.06
C LEU A 57 -2.02 2.99 -2.64
N LEU A 58 -0.85 2.66 -2.10
CA LEU A 58 -0.36 3.11 -0.81
C LEU A 58 0.41 4.41 -1.02
N HIS A 59 -0.17 5.52 -0.56
CA HIS A 59 0.44 6.86 -0.65
C HIS A 59 1.40 7.14 0.48
N ASN A 60 1.11 6.59 1.66
CA ASN A 60 1.96 6.70 2.82
C ASN A 60 1.71 5.50 3.73
N VAL A 61 2.78 4.93 4.27
CA VAL A 61 2.75 3.86 5.25
C VAL A 61 3.75 4.23 6.33
N GLU A 62 3.32 4.37 7.57
CA GLU A 62 4.21 4.59 8.70
C GLU A 62 4.22 3.34 9.56
N ILE A 63 5.39 2.72 9.69
CA ILE A 63 5.61 1.59 10.59
C ILE A 63 6.77 1.95 11.51
N PRO A 64 6.59 1.96 12.84
CA PRO A 64 7.67 2.28 13.76
C PRO A 64 8.90 1.41 13.50
N LYS A 65 10.06 2.08 13.43
CA LYS A 65 11.38 1.48 13.20
C LYS A 65 11.64 0.93 11.79
N LEU A 66 10.72 1.10 10.85
CA LEU A 66 10.96 0.82 9.43
C LEU A 66 10.99 2.12 8.64
N ASP A 67 11.90 2.18 7.67
CA ASP A 67 11.84 3.10 6.56
C ASP A 67 10.96 2.45 5.49
N THR A 68 9.84 3.09 5.18
CA THR A 68 8.78 2.58 4.31
C THR A 68 8.75 3.34 2.99
N ASP A 69 8.11 2.73 2.00
CA ASP A 69 7.89 3.33 0.69
C ASP A 69 6.42 3.21 0.29
N THR A 70 6.04 4.05 -0.67
CA THR A 70 4.82 3.94 -1.45
C THR A 70 4.79 2.63 -2.25
N GLY A 71 3.61 2.22 -2.69
CA GLY A 71 3.50 1.02 -3.51
C GLY A 71 2.10 0.51 -3.71
N SER A 72 1.97 -0.60 -4.43
CA SER A 72 0.67 -1.21 -4.70
C SER A 72 0.22 -2.15 -3.58
N GLY A 73 -1.05 -2.07 -3.23
CA GLY A 73 -1.77 -3.07 -2.46
C GLY A 73 -2.76 -3.85 -3.31
N ARG A 74 -3.07 -5.08 -2.90
CA ARG A 74 -4.14 -5.90 -3.45
C ARG A 74 -5.42 -5.73 -2.66
N ILE A 75 -6.56 -5.65 -3.35
CA ILE A 75 -7.87 -5.72 -2.71
C ILE A 75 -8.21 -7.19 -2.43
N LYS A 76 -8.41 -7.54 -1.16
CA LYS A 76 -8.88 -8.87 -0.72
C LYS A 76 -10.40 -8.95 -0.63
N ARG A 77 -11.04 -7.84 -0.32
CA ARG A 77 -12.51 -7.72 -0.22
C ARG A 77 -12.90 -6.28 -0.45
N ASP A 78 -13.90 -6.07 -1.27
CA ASP A 78 -14.47 -4.75 -1.50
C ASP A 78 -15.99 -4.85 -1.62
N THR A 79 -16.69 -4.36 -0.60
CA THR A 79 -18.14 -4.35 -0.51
C THR A 79 -18.58 -3.04 0.13
N HIS A 80 -19.83 -2.64 -0.05
CA HIS A 80 -20.35 -1.41 0.57
C HIS A 80 -20.13 -1.30 2.10
N LYS A 81 -19.98 -2.41 2.84
CA LYS A 81 -19.72 -2.41 4.29
C LYS A 81 -18.27 -2.64 4.68
N LEU A 82 -17.53 -3.41 3.90
CA LEU A 82 -16.22 -3.91 4.26
C LEU A 82 -15.22 -3.72 3.13
N LEU A 83 -14.06 -3.20 3.49
CA LEU A 83 -12.88 -3.11 2.64
C LEU A 83 -11.73 -3.85 3.32
N ALA A 84 -11.05 -4.72 2.58
CA ALA A 84 -9.83 -5.36 3.04
C ALA A 84 -8.76 -5.23 1.97
N ILE A 85 -7.61 -4.68 2.34
CA ILE A 85 -6.46 -4.51 1.47
C ILE A 85 -5.25 -5.22 2.07
N ALA A 86 -4.31 -5.63 1.23
CA ALA A 86 -3.05 -6.20 1.69
C ALA A 86 -1.88 -5.84 0.81
N TRP A 87 -0.68 -5.86 1.36
CA TRP A 87 0.57 -5.61 0.64
C TRP A 87 1.73 -6.29 1.38
N VAL A 88 2.86 -6.40 0.72
CA VAL A 88 4.10 -6.92 1.30
C VAL A 88 5.11 -5.80 1.50
N GLY A 89 5.98 -5.94 2.49
CA GLY A 89 7.03 -4.96 2.80
C GLY A 89 8.31 -5.14 1.99
N ASP A 90 8.22 -5.57 0.71
CA ASP A 90 9.37 -5.97 -0.11
C ASP A 90 10.46 -4.89 -0.22
N ASN A 91 10.03 -3.62 -0.29
CA ASN A 91 10.92 -2.46 -0.39
C ASN A 91 11.18 -1.77 0.96
N TYR A 92 10.71 -2.34 2.08
CA TYR A 92 10.89 -1.72 3.39
C TYR A 92 12.22 -2.11 4.01
N LEU A 93 12.80 -1.17 4.74
CA LEU A 93 14.08 -1.37 5.40
C LEU A 93 13.94 -1.09 6.89
N TYR A 94 14.72 -1.80 7.70
CA TYR A 94 14.84 -1.40 9.10
C TYR A 94 15.63 -0.09 9.20
N SER A 95 14.99 0.94 9.75
CA SER A 95 15.63 2.21 10.10
C SER A 95 16.82 1.97 11.03
N ALA A 96 17.68 2.96 11.24
CA ALA A 96 18.82 2.85 12.16
C ALA A 96 18.40 2.33 13.57
N SER A 97 17.27 2.82 14.09
CA SER A 97 16.70 2.37 15.38
C SER A 97 16.05 0.98 15.34
N GLY A 98 15.73 0.50 14.14
CA GLY A 98 15.11 -0.80 13.88
C GLY A 98 16.12 -1.92 13.63
N ARG A 99 17.35 -1.61 13.22
CA ARG A 99 18.39 -2.62 12.92
C ARG A 99 18.64 -3.65 14.04
N PRO A 100 18.58 -3.32 15.34
CA PRO A 100 18.69 -4.33 16.40
C PRO A 100 17.56 -5.37 16.41
N TYR A 101 16.43 -5.06 15.76
CA TYR A 101 15.27 -5.94 15.61
C TYR A 101 15.25 -6.64 14.24
N ALA A 102 16.15 -6.28 13.33
CA ALA A 102 16.32 -6.95 12.05
C ALA A 102 16.92 -8.33 12.31
N THR A 103 16.07 -9.34 12.43
CA THR A 103 16.50 -10.73 12.65
C THR A 103 17.08 -11.30 11.37
N ASN A 104 18.39 -11.14 11.16
CA ASN A 104 19.18 -12.01 10.26
C ASN A 104 19.58 -13.33 10.94
N GLU A 105 19.02 -13.64 12.12
CA GLU A 105 19.36 -14.84 12.88
C GLU A 105 18.41 -15.99 12.53
N SER A 106 19.00 -17.15 12.31
CA SER A 106 18.43 -18.50 12.13
C SER A 106 17.48 -18.94 13.26
N ARG A 107 16.40 -18.19 13.49
CA ARG A 107 15.33 -18.46 14.46
C ARG A 107 14.00 -18.67 13.76
N TYR A 108 13.14 -19.49 14.36
CA TYR A 108 11.76 -19.73 13.91
C TYR A 108 10.92 -18.44 13.79
N ASP A 109 11.30 -17.38 14.52
CA ASP A 109 10.59 -16.10 14.57
C ASP A 109 11.24 -14.98 13.74
N ALA A 110 12.22 -15.30 12.89
CA ALA A 110 12.82 -14.30 12.03
C ALA A 110 11.78 -13.69 11.07
N ILE A 111 11.75 -12.36 11.00
CA ILE A 111 10.81 -11.61 10.15
C ILE A 111 11.54 -11.16 8.89
N ASP A 112 11.32 -11.89 7.79
CA ASP A 112 11.62 -11.37 6.46
C ASP A 112 10.50 -10.40 6.06
N LEU A 113 10.86 -9.13 5.84
CA LEU A 113 9.91 -8.09 5.44
C LEU A 113 9.35 -8.34 4.03
N ARG A 114 10.09 -9.07 3.17
CA ARG A 114 9.66 -9.40 1.81
C ARG A 114 8.49 -10.38 1.78
N ASP A 115 8.47 -11.28 2.76
CA ASP A 115 7.39 -12.27 2.94
C ASP A 115 6.34 -11.81 3.97
N LEU A 116 6.55 -10.67 4.62
CA LEU A 116 5.64 -10.14 5.63
C LEU A 116 4.47 -9.42 4.94
N GLU A 117 3.30 -10.04 4.99
CA GLU A 117 2.08 -9.42 4.49
C GLU A 117 1.43 -8.56 5.57
N PHE A 118 1.20 -7.30 5.25
CA PHE A 118 0.34 -6.39 5.99
C PHE A 118 -1.09 -6.47 5.43
N THR A 119 -2.10 -6.42 6.30
CA THR A 119 -3.51 -6.41 5.88
C THR A 119 -4.29 -5.43 6.75
N ILE A 120 -5.06 -4.56 6.11
CA ILE A 120 -6.07 -3.71 6.76
C ILE A 120 -7.45 -4.30 6.51
N ASN A 121 -8.30 -4.33 7.54
CA ASN A 121 -9.74 -4.58 7.41
C ASN A 121 -10.48 -3.36 7.95
N LEU A 122 -11.20 -2.66 7.07
CA LEU A 122 -12.00 -1.48 7.36
C LEU A 122 -13.49 -1.82 7.26
N ASN A 123 -14.25 -1.39 8.27
CA ASN A 123 -15.71 -1.33 8.20
C ASN A 123 -16.12 0.08 7.75
N ARG A 124 -16.59 0.22 6.50
CA ARG A 124 -16.95 1.50 5.88
C ARG A 124 -18.09 2.23 6.60
N ASN A 125 -18.98 1.52 7.29
CA ASN A 125 -20.11 2.16 7.99
C ASN A 125 -19.69 2.83 9.30
N THR A 126 -18.73 2.22 10.01
CA THR A 126 -18.29 2.68 11.35
C THR A 126 -16.93 3.33 11.33
N MET A 127 -16.24 3.24 10.19
CA MET A 127 -14.85 3.64 10.00
C MET A 127 -13.85 3.02 10.98
N LYS A 128 -14.25 1.94 11.66
CA LYS A 128 -13.36 1.14 12.52
C LYS A 128 -12.51 0.24 11.65
N ALA A 129 -11.23 0.14 11.98
CA ALA A 129 -10.28 -0.65 11.24
C ALA A 129 -9.44 -1.55 12.15
N THR A 130 -8.92 -2.62 11.58
CA THR A 130 -7.84 -3.42 12.17
C THR A 130 -6.73 -3.59 11.16
N VAL A 131 -5.50 -3.64 11.65
CA VAL A 131 -4.32 -3.96 10.86
C VAL A 131 -3.66 -5.20 11.45
N LYS A 132 -3.09 -6.03 10.59
CA LYS A 132 -2.27 -7.18 10.97
C LYS A 132 -1.04 -7.30 10.08
N SER A 133 0.07 -7.78 10.62
CA SER A 133 1.23 -8.26 9.86
C SER A 133 1.43 -9.75 10.10
N ALA A 134 1.44 -10.58 9.06
CA ALA A 134 1.62 -12.01 9.20
C ALA A 134 2.54 -12.56 8.11
N THR A 135 3.43 -13.48 8.49
CA THR A 135 4.17 -14.32 7.53
C THR A 135 3.38 -15.61 7.30
N SER A 136 3.61 -16.29 6.18
CA SER A 136 2.95 -17.56 5.86
C SER A 136 3.27 -18.69 6.86
N ILE A 137 4.38 -18.56 7.59
CA ILE A 137 4.97 -19.63 8.43
C ILE A 137 4.66 -19.45 9.94
N ALA A 138 4.45 -18.22 10.42
CA ALA A 138 4.32 -17.96 11.85
C ALA A 138 2.85 -17.93 12.34
N TYR A 139 2.51 -18.87 13.21
CA TYR A 139 1.15 -19.29 13.53
C TYR A 139 0.58 -18.68 14.84
N ASN A 140 0.88 -17.42 15.18
CA ASN A 140 0.21 -16.76 16.30
C ASN A 140 -0.87 -15.79 15.80
N ARG A 141 -2.14 -16.12 16.10
CA ARG A 141 -3.34 -15.46 15.56
C ARG A 141 -3.47 -13.96 15.88
N ARG A 142 -2.62 -13.39 16.75
CA ARG A 142 -2.71 -11.99 17.21
C ARG A 142 -1.41 -11.19 17.10
N ASP A 143 -0.34 -11.76 16.55
CA ASP A 143 0.91 -11.02 16.41
C ASP A 143 0.79 -9.94 15.33
N GLY A 144 1.46 -8.81 15.56
CA GLY A 144 1.43 -7.68 14.62
C GLY A 144 0.04 -7.09 14.40
N PHE A 145 -0.89 -7.31 15.33
CA PHE A 145 -2.26 -6.83 15.27
C PHE A 145 -2.42 -5.50 16.01
N ALA A 146 -3.16 -4.57 15.42
CA ALA A 146 -3.65 -3.37 16.10
C ALA A 146 -5.07 -3.03 15.67
N LYS A 147 -5.78 -2.34 16.56
CA LYS A 147 -7.08 -1.70 16.26
C LYS A 147 -6.85 -0.22 15.97
N GLY A 148 -7.72 0.34 15.17
CA GLY A 148 -7.66 1.73 14.76
C GLY A 148 -8.96 2.21 14.15
N SER A 149 -8.87 3.34 13.47
CA SER A 149 -9.94 3.94 12.71
C SER A 149 -9.39 4.60 11.46
N CYS A 150 -10.24 4.74 10.46
CA CYS A 150 -9.92 5.49 9.26
C CYS A 150 -10.85 6.68 9.11
N ILE A 151 -10.49 7.61 8.23
CA ILE A 151 -11.36 8.64 7.71
C ILE A 151 -11.28 8.62 6.19
N ALA A 152 -12.38 8.97 5.53
CA ALA A 152 -12.36 9.20 4.10
C ALA A 152 -11.75 10.59 3.85
N ILE A 153 -10.79 10.68 2.94
CA ILE A 153 -10.10 11.92 2.60
C ILE A 153 -10.15 12.13 1.07
N ALA A 154 -9.78 13.34 0.63
CA ALA A 154 -9.49 13.56 -0.78
C ALA A 154 -8.20 12.81 -1.16
N ALA A 155 -8.13 12.30 -2.38
CA ALA A 155 -6.91 11.68 -2.90
C ALA A 155 -5.74 12.69 -2.82
N PRO A 156 -4.54 12.26 -2.35
CA PRO A 156 -3.35 13.08 -2.43
C PRO A 156 -3.08 13.48 -3.89
N LYS A 157 -2.64 14.72 -4.10
CA LYS A 157 -2.27 15.23 -5.41
C LYS A 157 -0.89 14.76 -5.83
#